data_AF-A0AA96UH68-F1
#
_entry.id   AF-A0AA96UH68-F1
#
_cell.length_a   1.000
_cell.length_b   1.000
_cell.length_c   1.000
_cell.angle_alpha   90.00
_cell.angle_beta   90.00
_cell.angle_gamma   90.00
#
_symmetry.space_group_name_H-M   'P 1'
#
loop_
_entity.id
_entity.type
_entity.pdbx_description
1 polymer ?
#
loop_
_entity_poly.entity_id
_entity_poly.type
_entity_poly.pdbx_seq_one_letter_code
_entity_poly.pdbx_strand_id
1 'polypeptide(L)'
;MVRITVLGTLTAQVAGAAARLGGPRQRGVLAHLLVARGTAVPAGRLIDDLWDGRPPAKAAASLQAYVSNLRRLLEPGRGPRQEARLLVSEAGGYALRGIRTDAGDFEDLLAAAARTGGAEPLRQALALWQGPAYHEFADRPWAAPEAARLEELRTTARESAVEADLAAGRPGPAAQDAAALVEDHPLREQAWRLLALALWHGGRQADALAAIRRARGYFATELGLDPGPLLTAVESAILHQRTEELTPRQVGPANGAVTRPGAGGASGAGGAGEAGPVDGSGPVDGSGPAPRPERPGRAEPGADGRPQVFVGREEELAALRGAAARARGAAAFALVSGEAGAGKSTLLGRLREQLVADGWRVLTGRCPESAGAPAAWAWTEVLRELARHEPATAADPLLAPLLAAAQEPPTARTRCRAGSGCTARWSPGCTPPPGRRRSPSCWTTCTPPTRKHGNCWASWPPTRRPSARAAACCWWLRCARARANSPTCWPRWPAARRSGCRSAGSPSRTPAG
;
A
#
# COMPACT_ATOMS: atom_id res chain seq x y z
N MET A 1 16.78 22.81 -22.70
CA MET A 1 16.04 21.82 -21.89
C MET A 1 16.99 21.21 -20.86
N VAL A 2 16.53 21.00 -19.62
CA VAL A 2 17.34 20.42 -18.53
C VAL A 2 16.90 18.98 -18.29
N ARG A 3 17.85 18.05 -18.30
CA ARG A 3 17.65 16.63 -17.99
C ARG A 3 18.60 16.24 -16.87
N ILE A 4 18.10 15.50 -15.88
CA ILE A 4 18.91 14.96 -14.78
C ILE A 4 18.87 13.44 -14.83
N THR A 5 20.01 12.80 -14.56
CA THR A 5 20.09 11.36 -14.38
C THR A 5 20.20 11.02 -12.89
N VAL A 6 19.33 10.15 -12.40
CA VAL A 6 19.33 9.63 -11.03
C VAL A 6 19.32 8.10 -10.99
N LEU A 7 19.13 7.40 -12.12
CA LEU A 7 19.20 5.94 -12.22
C LEU A 7 20.66 5.49 -12.38
N GLY A 8 21.48 5.88 -11.40
CA GLY A 8 22.94 5.77 -11.40
C GLY A 8 23.57 6.96 -10.68
N THR A 9 24.74 7.37 -11.15
CA THR A 9 25.44 8.57 -10.64
C THR A 9 24.66 9.84 -11.02
N LEU A 10 24.57 10.82 -10.11
CA LEU A 10 23.80 12.04 -10.32
C LEU A 10 24.49 12.92 -11.39
N THR A 11 23.91 13.04 -12.57
CA THR A 11 24.41 13.94 -13.61
C THR A 11 23.32 14.89 -14.10
N ALA A 12 23.72 15.99 -14.72
CA ALA A 12 22.80 16.91 -15.36
C ALA A 12 23.28 17.26 -16.76
N GLN A 13 22.32 17.40 -17.67
CA GLN A 13 22.53 17.93 -19.01
C GLN A 13 21.66 19.17 -19.19
N VAL A 14 22.25 20.25 -19.69
CA VAL A 14 21.60 21.54 -19.91
C VAL A 14 21.79 21.91 -21.37
N ALA A 15 20.68 22.03 -22.10
CA ALA A 15 20.68 22.28 -23.54
C ALA A 15 21.54 21.27 -24.34
N GLY A 16 21.56 20.00 -23.91
CA GLY A 16 22.31 18.91 -24.55
C GLY A 16 23.76 18.78 -24.09
N ALA A 17 24.30 19.73 -23.31
CA ALA A 17 25.67 19.68 -22.79
C ALA A 17 25.72 19.21 -21.34
N ALA A 18 26.75 18.43 -20.97
CA ALA A 18 26.96 17.99 -19.60
C ALA A 18 27.26 19.18 -18.66
N ALA A 19 26.52 19.28 -17.56
CA ALA A 19 26.68 20.31 -16.55
C ALA A 19 27.46 19.78 -15.33
N ARG A 20 28.53 20.47 -14.95
CA ARG A 20 29.33 20.14 -13.76
C ARG A 20 28.60 20.59 -12.50
N LEU A 21 27.92 19.65 -11.84
CA LEU A 21 27.08 19.92 -10.66
C LEU A 21 27.85 20.33 -9.39
N GLY A 22 29.17 20.36 -9.42
CA GLY A 22 30.03 20.77 -8.30
C GLY A 22 30.31 19.63 -7.32
N GLY A 23 30.71 19.99 -6.10
CA GLY A 23 31.11 19.03 -5.06
C GLY A 23 29.93 18.29 -4.40
N PRO A 24 30.22 17.27 -3.56
CA PRO A 24 29.22 16.37 -2.98
C PRO A 24 28.05 17.06 -2.28
N ARG A 25 28.30 18.16 -1.55
CA ARG A 25 27.23 18.89 -0.85
C ARG A 25 26.30 19.66 -1.79
N GLN A 26 26.83 20.26 -2.85
CA GLN A 26 26.01 20.94 -3.85
C GLN A 26 25.15 19.93 -4.63
N ARG A 27 25.73 18.77 -4.97
CA ARG A 27 25.01 17.63 -5.55
C ARG A 27 23.94 17.09 -4.60
N GLY A 28 24.24 17.01 -3.31
CA GLY A 28 23.32 16.62 -2.26
C GLY A 28 22.09 17.53 -2.18
N VAL A 29 22.25 18.85 -2.30
CA VAL A 29 21.11 19.79 -2.37
C VAL A 29 20.18 19.41 -3.51
N LEU A 30 20.73 19.18 -4.70
CA LEU A 30 19.94 18.85 -5.88
C LEU A 30 19.24 17.49 -5.72
N ALA A 31 19.96 16.46 -5.25
CA ALA A 31 19.41 15.14 -4.98
C ALA A 31 18.25 15.17 -3.98
N HIS A 32 18.38 15.95 -2.90
CA HIS A 32 17.33 16.08 -1.89
C HIS A 32 16.03 16.66 -2.47
N LEU A 33 16.17 17.69 -3.32
CA LEU A 33 15.04 18.31 -3.99
C LEU A 33 14.41 17.41 -5.07
N LEU A 34 15.20 16.54 -5.70
CA LEU A 34 14.71 15.52 -6.63
C LEU A 34 13.89 14.46 -5.92
N VAL A 35 14.39 13.97 -4.77
CA VAL A 35 13.67 13.03 -3.90
C VAL A 35 12.35 13.62 -3.40
N ALA A 36 12.29 14.94 -3.15
CA ALA A 36 11.07 15.62 -2.75
C ALA A 36 9.99 15.71 -3.85
N ARG A 37 10.32 15.34 -5.11
CA ARG A 37 9.42 15.31 -6.27
C ARG A 37 8.62 16.60 -6.47
N GLY A 38 9.30 17.72 -6.30
CA GLY A 38 8.74 19.06 -6.38
C GLY A 38 8.13 19.57 -5.07
N THR A 39 8.00 18.78 -4.02
CA THR A 39 7.61 19.34 -2.71
C THR A 39 8.71 20.27 -2.20
N ALA A 40 8.34 21.40 -1.60
CA ALA A 40 9.31 22.32 -1.01
C ALA A 40 9.96 21.68 0.23
N VAL A 41 11.29 21.73 0.28
CA VAL A 41 12.08 21.25 1.42
C VAL A 41 12.56 22.45 2.24
N PRO A 42 12.22 22.54 3.54
CA PRO A 42 12.68 23.62 4.41
C PRO A 42 14.21 23.73 4.44
N ALA A 43 14.73 24.97 4.48
CA ALA A 43 16.17 25.20 4.49
C ALA A 43 16.88 24.54 5.69
N GLY A 44 16.25 24.55 6.88
CA GLY A 44 16.79 23.89 8.08
C GLY A 44 16.97 22.39 7.87
N ARG A 45 15.98 21.72 7.26
CA ARG A 45 16.06 20.28 6.96
C ARG A 45 17.18 19.97 5.96
N LEU A 46 17.33 20.78 4.91
CA LEU A 46 18.45 20.63 3.98
C LEU A 46 19.80 20.78 4.70
N ILE A 47 19.91 21.71 5.63
CA ILE A 47 21.13 21.90 6.43
C ILE A 47 21.38 20.67 7.31
N ASP A 48 20.38 20.21 8.05
CA ASP A 48 20.57 19.06 8.94
C ASP A 48 20.96 17.81 8.15
N ASP A 49 20.30 17.55 7.02
CA ASP A 49 20.52 16.36 6.19
C ASP A 49 21.85 16.42 5.39
N LEU A 50 22.35 17.59 5.02
CA LEU A 50 23.62 17.75 4.29
C LEU A 50 24.86 17.64 5.18
N TRP A 51 24.69 17.93 6.47
CA TRP A 51 25.77 17.94 7.46
C TRP A 51 25.58 16.91 8.57
N ASP A 52 24.69 15.92 8.36
CA ASP A 52 24.44 14.81 9.29
C ASP A 52 24.16 15.32 10.73
N GLY A 53 23.38 16.40 10.85
CA GLY A 53 23.03 17.05 12.12
C GLY A 53 24.16 17.86 12.77
N ARG A 54 25.31 18.03 12.11
CA ARG A 54 26.46 18.82 12.60
C ARG A 54 26.82 19.97 11.66
N PRO A 55 25.91 20.94 11.47
CA PRO A 55 26.15 22.04 10.55
C PRO A 55 27.23 23.02 11.06
N PRO A 56 28.07 23.58 10.17
CA PRO A 56 28.98 24.66 10.54
C PRO A 56 28.19 25.94 10.88
N ALA A 57 28.81 26.85 11.63
CA ALA A 57 28.19 28.12 12.03
C ALA A 57 27.62 28.95 10.86
N LYS A 58 28.19 28.79 9.65
CA LYS A 58 27.76 29.49 8.43
C LYS A 58 27.00 28.59 7.43
N ALA A 59 26.38 27.49 7.89
CA ALA A 59 25.70 26.53 7.02
C ALA A 59 24.61 27.16 6.13
N ALA A 60 23.82 28.09 6.67
CA ALA A 60 22.81 28.81 5.90
C ALA A 60 23.42 29.58 4.72
N ALA A 61 24.54 30.29 4.94
CA ALA A 61 25.24 31.00 3.86
C ALA A 61 25.82 30.02 2.81
N SER A 62 26.36 28.88 3.24
CA SER A 62 26.83 27.84 2.33
C SER A 62 25.69 27.25 1.49
N LEU A 63 24.52 26.98 2.09
CA LEU A 63 23.34 26.50 1.37
C LEU A 63 22.89 27.52 0.30
N GLN A 64 22.82 28.81 0.65
CA GLN A 64 22.48 29.85 -0.32
C GLN A 64 23.49 29.88 -1.49
N ALA A 65 24.78 29.71 -1.20
CA ALA A 65 25.82 29.66 -2.24
C ALA A 65 25.63 28.45 -3.16
N TYR A 66 25.35 27.25 -2.61
CA TYR A 66 25.05 26.05 -3.41
C TYR A 66 23.81 26.25 -4.28
N VAL A 67 22.72 26.80 -3.74
CA VAL A 67 21.49 27.10 -4.50
C VAL A 67 21.74 28.11 -5.60
N SER A 68 22.49 29.18 -5.31
CA SER A 68 22.83 30.22 -6.31
C SER A 68 23.65 29.63 -7.46
N ASN A 69 24.63 28.77 -7.15
CA ASN A 69 25.43 28.07 -8.15
C ASN A 69 24.57 27.12 -8.99
N LEU A 70 23.69 26.32 -8.37
CA LEU A 70 22.78 25.42 -9.07
C LEU A 70 21.83 26.18 -10.00
N ARG A 71 21.28 27.32 -9.57
CA ARG A 71 20.43 28.18 -10.42
C ARG A 71 21.17 28.64 -11.67
N ARG A 72 22.41 29.10 -11.52
CA ARG A 72 23.25 29.53 -12.65
C ARG A 72 23.59 28.38 -13.59
N LEU A 73 23.80 27.18 -13.06
CA LEU A 73 24.11 25.99 -13.85
C LEU A 73 22.89 25.47 -14.62
N LEU A 74 21.73 25.37 -13.97
CA LEU A 74 20.52 24.80 -14.55
C LEU A 74 19.79 25.80 -15.48
N GLU A 75 19.94 27.11 -15.22
CA GLU A 75 19.30 28.18 -16.00
C GLU A 75 20.35 29.19 -16.52
N PRO A 76 21.25 28.79 -17.44
CA PRO A 76 22.35 29.64 -17.90
C PRO A 76 21.89 30.88 -18.68
N GLY A 77 20.73 30.82 -19.34
CA GLY A 77 20.12 31.94 -20.07
C GLY A 77 19.33 32.92 -19.20
N ARG A 78 19.35 32.76 -17.87
CA ARG A 78 18.60 33.61 -16.95
C ARG A 78 19.26 34.97 -16.80
N GLY A 79 18.49 36.04 -17.01
CA GLY A 79 18.97 37.41 -16.87
C GLY A 79 19.37 37.77 -15.42
N PRO A 80 20.22 38.80 -15.22
CA PRO A 80 20.54 39.29 -13.89
C PRO A 80 19.26 39.69 -13.13
N ARG A 81 19.13 39.26 -11.87
CA ARG A 81 17.97 39.52 -10.98
C ARG A 81 16.63 38.91 -11.43
N GLN A 82 16.60 38.14 -12.52
CA GLN A 82 15.41 37.38 -12.89
C GLN A 82 15.19 36.21 -11.91
N GLU A 83 13.94 35.95 -11.57
CA GLU A 83 13.56 34.84 -10.71
C GLU A 83 13.92 33.48 -11.35
N ALA A 84 14.41 32.55 -10.52
CA ALA A 84 14.66 31.17 -10.96
C ALA A 84 13.34 30.44 -11.18
N ARG A 85 13.19 29.72 -12.29
CA ARG A 85 11.97 28.96 -12.60
C ARG A 85 12.09 27.48 -12.21
N LEU A 86 13.29 26.92 -12.28
CA LEU A 86 13.51 25.50 -12.00
C LEU A 86 13.77 25.26 -10.51
N LEU A 87 14.67 26.03 -9.91
CA LEU A 87 14.99 25.94 -8.48
C LEU A 87 14.41 27.14 -7.73
N VAL A 88 13.15 27.02 -7.32
CA VAL A 88 12.38 28.12 -6.70
C VAL A 88 12.60 28.19 -5.19
N SER A 89 12.50 29.40 -4.63
CA SER A 89 12.45 29.60 -3.18
C SER A 89 11.00 29.74 -2.76
N GLU A 90 10.51 28.84 -1.90
CA GLU A 90 9.10 28.75 -1.51
C GLU A 90 9.01 28.23 -0.06
N ALA A 91 8.03 28.70 0.71
CA ALA A 91 7.72 28.20 2.06
C ALA A 91 8.93 28.12 3.02
N GLY A 92 9.84 29.10 2.97
CA GLY A 92 11.05 29.12 3.81
C GLY A 92 12.10 28.06 3.42
N GLY A 93 12.00 27.51 2.22
CA GLY A 93 12.88 26.48 1.69
C GLY A 93 13.03 26.57 0.18
N TYR A 94 13.22 25.41 -0.46
CA TYR A 94 13.45 25.31 -1.89
C TYR A 94 12.66 24.16 -2.50
N ALA A 95 12.25 24.32 -3.75
CA ALA A 95 11.61 23.27 -4.53
C ALA A 95 12.19 23.22 -5.95
N LEU A 96 12.14 22.03 -6.56
CA LEU A 96 12.54 21.82 -7.94
C LEU A 96 11.31 21.63 -8.83
N ARG A 97 11.20 22.38 -9.91
CA ARG A 97 10.02 22.42 -10.80
C ARG A 97 10.41 22.17 -12.24
N GLY A 98 9.56 21.45 -12.97
CA GLY A 98 9.66 21.31 -14.44
C GLY A 98 10.93 20.65 -14.95
N ILE A 99 11.68 19.94 -14.10
CA ILE A 99 12.87 19.20 -14.51
C ILE A 99 12.47 17.79 -14.95
N ARG A 100 12.99 17.35 -16.09
CA ARG A 100 12.88 15.96 -16.54
C ARG A 100 13.99 15.11 -15.94
N THR A 101 13.63 13.90 -15.52
CA THR A 101 14.55 12.91 -14.96
C THR A 101 14.42 11.60 -15.73
N ASP A 102 15.50 10.85 -15.83
CA ASP A 102 15.48 9.45 -16.29
C ASP A 102 14.55 8.58 -15.43
N ALA A 103 14.44 8.82 -14.12
CA ALA A 103 13.47 8.17 -13.25
C ALA A 103 12.01 8.47 -13.66
N GLY A 104 11.70 9.71 -14.05
CA GLY A 104 10.39 10.07 -14.58
C GLY A 104 10.11 9.38 -15.91
N ASP A 105 11.10 9.39 -16.81
CA ASP A 105 11.01 8.70 -18.11
C ASP A 105 10.83 7.19 -17.93
N PHE A 106 11.50 6.59 -16.95
CA PHE A 106 11.36 5.20 -16.57
C PHE A 106 9.92 4.89 -16.13
N GLU A 107 9.36 5.68 -15.21
CA GLU A 107 7.96 5.52 -14.77
C GLU A 107 6.96 5.68 -15.92
N ASP A 108 7.19 6.63 -16.83
CA ASP A 108 6.33 6.84 -18.02
C ASP A 108 6.37 5.64 -18.98
N LEU A 109 7.56 5.05 -19.19
CA LEU A 109 7.74 3.85 -20.01
C LEU A 109 7.10 2.62 -19.36
N LEU A 110 7.20 2.45 -18.04
CA LEU A 110 6.47 1.39 -17.33
C LEU A 110 4.96 1.55 -17.46
N ALA A 111 4.46 2.78 -17.36
CA ALA A 111 3.04 3.06 -17.56
C ALA A 111 2.61 2.78 -19.02
N ALA A 112 3.49 3.02 -19.99
CA ALA A 112 3.25 2.66 -21.39
C ALA A 112 3.22 1.15 -21.60
N ALA A 113 4.18 0.41 -21.03
CA ALA A 113 4.22 -1.05 -21.06
C ALA A 113 2.93 -1.66 -20.50
N ALA A 114 2.45 -1.17 -19.36
CA ALA A 114 1.21 -1.65 -18.74
C ALA A 114 -0.04 -1.42 -19.62
N ARG A 115 -0.01 -0.43 -20.53
CA ARG A 115 -1.11 -0.17 -21.47
C ARG A 115 -1.00 -1.00 -22.75
N THR A 116 0.21 -1.24 -23.25
CA THR A 116 0.40 -1.91 -24.55
C THR A 116 0.64 -3.41 -24.42
N GLY A 117 1.07 -3.88 -23.26
CA GLY A 117 1.58 -5.24 -23.09
C GLY A 117 2.91 -5.50 -23.78
N GLY A 118 3.57 -4.45 -24.27
CA GLY A 118 4.76 -4.59 -25.10
C GLY A 118 6.03 -4.78 -24.28
N ALA A 119 6.86 -5.74 -24.71
CA ALA A 119 8.23 -5.91 -24.20
C ALA A 119 9.12 -4.69 -24.51
N GLU A 120 8.83 -3.96 -25.59
CA GLU A 120 9.70 -2.87 -26.06
C GLU A 120 9.77 -1.68 -25.08
N PRO A 121 8.66 -1.11 -24.58
CA PRO A 121 8.73 -0.09 -23.54
C PRO A 121 9.47 -0.55 -22.27
N LEU A 122 9.36 -1.83 -21.89
CA LEU A 122 10.08 -2.39 -20.74
C LEU A 122 11.60 -2.41 -20.98
N ARG A 123 12.03 -2.85 -22.17
CA ARG A 123 13.46 -2.83 -22.54
C ARG A 123 14.03 -1.41 -22.56
N GLN A 124 13.28 -0.47 -23.14
CA GLN A 124 13.67 0.94 -23.15
C GLN A 124 13.77 1.50 -21.74
N ALA A 125 12.83 1.15 -20.85
CA ALA A 125 12.84 1.56 -19.44
C ALA A 125 14.09 1.03 -18.72
N LEU A 126 14.38 -0.27 -18.87
CA LEU A 126 15.52 -0.91 -18.23
C LEU A 126 16.86 -0.39 -18.75
N ALA A 127 16.94 0.02 -20.03
CA ALA A 127 18.15 0.61 -20.62
C ALA A 127 18.49 2.02 -20.06
N LEU A 128 17.58 2.68 -19.34
CA LEU A 128 17.87 3.94 -18.67
C LEU A 128 18.78 3.78 -17.44
N TRP A 129 18.86 2.56 -16.89
CA TRP A 129 19.62 2.28 -15.68
C TRP A 129 21.11 2.15 -15.98
N GLN A 130 21.92 3.02 -15.37
CA GLN A 130 23.38 3.04 -15.47
C GLN A 130 24.07 2.53 -14.20
N GLY A 131 23.29 2.19 -13.17
CA GLY A 131 23.77 1.73 -11.87
C GLY A 131 22.65 1.86 -10.82
N PRO A 132 22.98 1.70 -9.53
CA PRO A 132 22.00 1.87 -8.46
C PRO A 132 21.35 3.26 -8.46
N ALA A 133 20.06 3.32 -8.15
CA ALA A 133 19.33 4.58 -8.04
C ALA A 133 19.96 5.48 -6.97
N TYR A 134 20.19 6.75 -7.32
CA TYR A 134 20.88 7.72 -6.49
C TYR A 134 22.22 7.20 -5.94
N HIS A 135 23.03 6.54 -6.76
CA HIS A 135 24.25 5.82 -6.36
C HIS A 135 25.12 6.52 -5.28
N GLU A 136 25.32 7.83 -5.38
CA GLU A 136 26.14 8.61 -4.42
C GLU A 136 25.47 8.87 -3.06
N PHE A 137 24.16 8.71 -2.99
CA PHE A 137 23.31 9.07 -1.87
C PHE A 137 22.43 7.91 -1.40
N ALA A 138 22.54 6.72 -1.99
CA ALA A 138 21.67 5.58 -1.70
C ALA A 138 21.61 5.24 -0.20
N ASP A 139 22.75 5.34 0.50
CA ASP A 139 22.85 5.07 1.95
C ASP A 139 22.45 6.26 2.84
N ARG A 140 22.09 7.41 2.26
CA ARG A 140 21.67 8.57 3.03
C ARG A 140 20.22 8.39 3.50
N PRO A 141 19.90 8.62 4.78
CA PRO A 141 18.55 8.38 5.32
C PRO A 141 17.43 9.10 4.55
N TRP A 142 17.72 10.28 4.01
CA TRP A 142 16.76 11.08 3.24
C TRP A 142 16.55 10.58 1.80
N ALA A 143 17.49 9.84 1.21
CA ALA A 143 17.41 9.30 -0.15
C ALA A 143 17.06 7.81 -0.19
N ALA A 144 17.44 7.04 0.83
CA ALA A 144 17.26 5.59 0.88
C ALA A 144 15.83 5.11 0.55
N PRO A 145 14.75 5.76 1.04
CA PRO A 145 13.39 5.34 0.70
C PRO A 145 13.06 5.47 -0.80
N GLU A 146 13.53 6.54 -1.44
CA GLU A 146 13.28 6.77 -2.86
C GLU A 146 14.17 5.89 -3.74
N ALA A 147 15.44 5.71 -3.36
CA ALA A 147 16.33 4.76 -4.02
C ALA A 147 15.75 3.33 -3.97
N ALA A 148 15.32 2.87 -2.80
CA ALA A 148 14.70 1.56 -2.62
C ALA A 148 13.41 1.42 -3.44
N ARG A 149 12.56 2.45 -3.48
CA ARG A 149 11.34 2.45 -4.30
C ARG A 149 11.64 2.29 -5.79
N LEU A 150 12.65 3.00 -6.29
CA LEU A 150 13.05 2.91 -7.70
C LEU A 150 13.67 1.54 -8.03
N GLU A 151 14.51 0.99 -7.16
CA GLU A 151 15.06 -0.37 -7.35
C GLU A 151 13.96 -1.44 -7.32
N GLU A 152 12.97 -1.30 -6.43
CA GLU A 152 11.82 -2.21 -6.40
C GLU A 152 11.00 -2.16 -7.70
N LEU A 153 10.82 -0.95 -8.25
CA LEU A 153 10.22 -0.77 -9.58
C LEU A 153 11.06 -1.39 -10.69
N ARG A 154 12.40 -1.29 -10.61
CA ARG A 154 13.33 -1.94 -11.55
C ARG A 154 13.17 -3.45 -11.53
N THR A 155 13.13 -4.07 -10.35
CA THR A 155 12.98 -5.52 -10.22
C THR A 155 11.63 -5.97 -10.76
N THR A 156 10.55 -5.25 -10.44
CA THR A 156 9.20 -5.51 -11.02
C THR A 156 9.19 -5.37 -12.55
N ALA A 157 9.93 -4.40 -13.09
CA ALA A 157 10.05 -4.20 -14.53
C ALA A 157 10.83 -5.33 -15.23
N ARG A 158 11.90 -5.84 -14.59
CA ARG A 158 12.63 -7.04 -15.06
C ARG A 158 11.73 -8.27 -15.04
N GLU A 159 10.95 -8.48 -13.98
CA GLU A 159 9.96 -9.57 -13.91
C GLU A 159 8.94 -9.47 -15.05
N SER A 160 8.42 -8.26 -15.30
CA SER A 160 7.47 -8.01 -16.40
C SER A 160 8.09 -8.24 -17.79
N ALA A 161 9.38 -7.92 -17.95
CA ALA A 161 10.10 -8.15 -19.20
C ALA A 161 10.24 -9.64 -19.50
N VAL A 162 10.56 -10.45 -18.48
CA VAL A 162 10.58 -11.91 -18.58
C VAL A 162 9.19 -12.46 -18.93
N GLU A 163 8.13 -11.99 -18.29
CA GLU A 163 6.76 -12.40 -18.64
C GLU A 163 6.41 -12.05 -20.10
N ALA A 164 6.83 -10.88 -20.57
CA ALA A 164 6.61 -10.45 -21.95
C ALA A 164 7.41 -11.29 -22.97
N ASP A 165 8.63 -11.71 -22.64
CA ASP A 165 9.41 -12.61 -23.47
C ASP A 165 8.79 -14.01 -23.55
N LEU A 166 8.29 -14.53 -22.43
CA LEU A 166 7.55 -15.79 -22.41
C LEU A 166 6.27 -15.71 -23.26
N ALA A 167 5.50 -14.63 -23.13
CA ALA A 167 4.30 -14.40 -23.94
C ALA A 167 4.62 -14.27 -25.45
N ALA A 168 5.82 -13.81 -25.79
CA ALA A 168 6.31 -13.71 -27.16
C ALA A 168 6.99 -15.00 -27.68
N GLY A 169 6.95 -16.10 -26.92
CA GLY A 169 7.56 -17.37 -27.31
C GLY A 169 9.09 -17.35 -27.33
N ARG A 170 9.73 -16.54 -26.47
CA ARG A 170 11.19 -16.42 -26.33
C ARG A 170 11.69 -16.98 -24.99
N PRO A 171 11.59 -18.30 -24.74
CA PRO A 171 11.96 -18.90 -23.46
C PRO A 171 13.46 -18.84 -23.14
N GLY A 172 14.34 -18.81 -24.15
CA GLY A 172 15.79 -18.72 -23.96
C GLY A 172 16.23 -17.43 -23.25
N PRO A 173 15.97 -16.25 -23.85
CA PRO A 173 16.23 -14.96 -23.20
C PRO A 173 15.51 -14.83 -21.85
N ALA A 174 14.25 -15.26 -21.76
CA ALA A 174 13.49 -15.25 -20.52
C ALA A 174 14.17 -16.06 -19.39
N ALA A 175 14.73 -17.23 -19.70
CA ALA A 175 15.41 -18.07 -18.72
C ALA A 175 16.71 -17.42 -18.22
N GLN A 176 17.46 -16.76 -19.12
CA GLN A 176 18.68 -16.04 -18.75
C GLN A 176 18.37 -14.88 -17.82
N ASP A 177 17.39 -14.04 -18.17
CA ASP A 177 17.02 -12.87 -17.38
C ASP A 177 16.38 -13.27 -16.03
N ALA A 178 15.58 -14.34 -16.01
CA ALA A 178 15.03 -14.90 -14.79
C ALA A 178 16.10 -15.51 -13.87
N ALA A 179 17.13 -16.15 -14.42
CA ALA A 179 18.24 -16.66 -13.63
C ALA A 179 19.00 -15.52 -12.94
N ALA A 180 19.28 -14.42 -13.66
CA ALA A 180 19.89 -13.23 -13.07
C ALA A 180 19.01 -12.61 -11.97
N LEU A 181 17.68 -12.60 -12.15
CA LEU A 181 16.74 -12.17 -11.10
C LEU A 181 16.82 -13.03 -9.83
N VAL A 182 16.97 -14.35 -9.98
CA VAL A 182 17.13 -15.26 -8.85
C VAL A 182 18.45 -15.04 -8.13
N GLU A 183 19.54 -14.79 -8.86
CA GLU A 183 20.85 -14.48 -8.28
C GLU A 183 20.82 -13.17 -7.47
N ASP A 184 20.22 -12.13 -8.04
CA ASP A 184 20.12 -10.82 -7.39
C ASP A 184 19.11 -10.79 -6.23
N HIS A 185 18.02 -11.56 -6.34
CA HIS A 185 16.89 -11.54 -5.43
C HIS A 185 16.41 -12.96 -5.07
N PRO A 186 17.23 -13.77 -4.39
CA PRO A 186 16.93 -15.18 -4.17
C PRO A 186 15.75 -15.41 -3.21
N LEU A 187 15.37 -14.41 -2.40
CA LEU A 187 14.18 -14.45 -1.54
C LEU A 187 12.86 -14.11 -2.27
N ARG A 188 12.92 -13.81 -3.56
CA ARG A 188 11.79 -13.32 -4.36
C ARG A 188 11.16 -14.48 -5.11
N GLU A 189 10.08 -15.03 -4.58
CA GLU A 189 9.42 -16.24 -5.12
C GLU A 189 9.01 -16.09 -6.59
N GLN A 190 8.59 -14.90 -7.01
CA GLN A 190 8.24 -14.60 -8.40
C GLN A 190 9.43 -14.82 -9.36
N ALA A 191 10.68 -14.51 -8.96
CA ALA A 191 11.85 -14.76 -9.79
C ALA A 191 12.06 -16.26 -10.05
N TRP A 192 11.91 -17.08 -9.01
CA TRP A 192 11.96 -18.55 -9.13
C TRP A 192 10.83 -19.11 -9.99
N ARG A 193 9.62 -18.58 -9.84
CA ARG A 193 8.47 -18.93 -10.69
C ARG A 193 8.78 -18.65 -12.16
N LEU A 194 9.28 -17.45 -12.47
CA LEU A 194 9.61 -17.06 -13.84
C LEU A 194 10.72 -17.92 -14.45
N LEU A 195 11.75 -18.26 -13.66
CA LEU A 195 12.79 -19.17 -14.10
C LEU A 195 12.24 -20.58 -14.40
N ALA A 196 11.39 -21.12 -13.52
CA ALA A 196 10.76 -22.42 -13.74
C ALA A 196 9.87 -22.44 -14.99
N LEU A 197 9.05 -21.39 -15.19
CA LEU A 197 8.23 -21.25 -16.39
C LEU A 197 9.09 -21.13 -17.65
N ALA A 198 10.15 -20.33 -17.64
CA ALA A 198 11.02 -20.17 -18.79
C ALA A 198 11.75 -21.47 -19.18
N LEU A 199 12.22 -22.22 -18.19
CA LEU A 199 12.83 -23.54 -18.42
C LEU A 199 11.81 -24.53 -18.97
N TRP A 200 10.58 -24.54 -18.45
CA TRP A 200 9.51 -25.41 -18.95
C TRP A 200 9.15 -25.09 -20.41
N HIS A 201 8.92 -23.82 -20.75
CA HIS A 201 8.64 -23.36 -22.13
C HIS A 201 9.82 -23.61 -23.08
N GLY A 202 11.05 -23.70 -22.56
CA GLY A 202 12.24 -24.11 -23.30
C GLY A 202 12.39 -25.63 -23.48
N GLY A 203 11.40 -26.44 -23.08
CA GLY A 203 11.44 -27.90 -23.15
C GLY A 203 12.30 -28.56 -22.06
N ARG A 204 12.75 -27.81 -21.06
CA ARG A 204 13.67 -28.26 -20.01
C ARG A 204 12.93 -28.55 -18.70
N GLN A 205 11.95 -29.46 -18.74
CA GLN A 205 11.10 -29.80 -17.60
C GLN A 205 11.89 -30.21 -16.35
N ALA A 206 12.92 -31.06 -16.51
CA ALA A 206 13.75 -31.51 -15.38
C ALA A 206 14.45 -30.35 -14.67
N ASP A 207 14.93 -29.36 -15.44
CA ASP A 207 15.60 -28.17 -14.91
C ASP A 207 14.60 -27.23 -14.22
N ALA A 208 13.37 -27.11 -14.74
CA ALA A 208 12.31 -26.34 -14.10
C ALA A 208 11.99 -26.88 -12.69
N LEU A 209 11.81 -28.21 -12.57
CA LEU A 209 11.60 -28.84 -11.26
C LEU A 209 12.84 -28.75 -10.37
N ALA A 210 14.05 -28.81 -10.95
CA ALA A 210 15.29 -28.60 -10.19
C ALA A 210 15.39 -27.18 -9.64
N ALA A 211 14.97 -26.16 -10.39
CA ALA A 211 14.91 -24.78 -9.90
C ALA A 211 13.96 -24.63 -8.71
N ILE A 212 12.77 -25.25 -8.76
CA ILE A 212 11.81 -25.23 -7.63
C ILE A 212 12.38 -25.94 -6.40
N ARG A 213 13.05 -27.09 -6.57
CA ARG A 213 13.74 -27.76 -5.46
C ARG A 213 14.84 -26.90 -4.82
N ARG A 214 15.61 -26.16 -5.64
CA ARG A 214 16.61 -25.20 -5.14
C ARG A 214 15.96 -24.07 -4.36
N ALA A 215 14.85 -23.51 -4.86
CA ALA A 215 14.09 -22.48 -4.16
C ALA A 215 13.59 -22.97 -2.79
N ARG A 216 13.00 -24.18 -2.72
CA ARG A 216 12.56 -24.80 -1.46
C ARG A 216 13.71 -24.94 -0.46
N GLY A 217 14.86 -25.44 -0.90
CA GLY A 217 16.06 -25.53 -0.04
C GLY A 217 16.53 -24.17 0.46
N TYR A 218 16.50 -23.14 -0.40
CA TYR A 218 16.90 -21.78 -0.04
C TYR A 218 15.94 -21.15 0.97
N PHE A 219 14.63 -21.19 0.74
CA PHE A 219 13.64 -20.64 1.67
C PHE A 219 13.62 -21.38 3.02
N ALA A 220 13.76 -22.69 3.01
CA ALA A 220 13.85 -23.47 4.24
C ALA A 220 15.10 -23.08 5.05
N THR A 221 16.23 -22.82 4.37
CA THR A 221 17.50 -22.46 5.03
C THR A 221 17.49 -21.01 5.53
N GLU A 222 17.07 -20.06 4.71
CA GLU A 222 17.18 -18.62 5.01
C GLU A 222 15.99 -18.10 5.83
N LEU A 223 14.79 -18.61 5.59
CA LEU A 223 13.55 -18.13 6.23
C LEU A 223 12.89 -19.16 7.15
N GLY A 224 13.24 -20.45 7.06
CA GLY A 224 12.52 -21.52 7.74
C GLY A 224 11.10 -21.72 7.21
N LEU A 225 10.87 -21.36 5.95
CA LEU A 225 9.55 -21.40 5.29
C LEU A 225 9.57 -22.34 4.08
N ASP A 226 8.42 -22.92 3.79
CA ASP A 226 8.17 -23.59 2.52
C ASP A 226 7.84 -22.59 1.40
N PRO A 227 7.99 -22.99 0.11
CA PRO A 227 7.55 -22.17 -1.01
C PRO A 227 6.06 -21.83 -0.92
N GLY A 228 5.71 -20.61 -1.29
CA GLY A 228 4.34 -20.14 -1.33
C GLY A 228 3.48 -20.79 -2.43
N PRO A 229 2.21 -20.35 -2.53
CA PRO A 229 1.26 -20.87 -3.50
C PRO A 229 1.68 -20.60 -4.95
N LEU A 230 2.45 -19.55 -5.21
CA LEU A 230 2.89 -19.21 -6.57
C LEU A 230 3.81 -20.28 -7.13
N LEU A 231 4.79 -20.75 -6.34
CA LEU A 231 5.75 -21.74 -6.79
C LEU A 231 5.20 -23.17 -6.72
N THR A 232 4.40 -23.48 -5.70
CA THR A 232 3.75 -24.80 -5.56
C THR A 232 2.70 -25.05 -6.65
N ALA A 233 1.98 -24.01 -7.12
CA ALA A 233 1.08 -24.13 -8.27
C ALA A 233 1.84 -24.51 -9.54
N VAL A 234 2.98 -23.87 -9.82
CA VAL A 234 3.82 -24.19 -10.99
C VAL A 234 4.40 -25.61 -10.88
N GLU A 235 4.90 -26.01 -9.71
CA GLU A 235 5.38 -27.38 -9.47
C GLU A 235 4.30 -28.42 -9.79
N SER A 236 3.10 -28.21 -9.24
CA SER A 236 1.97 -29.10 -9.45
C SER A 236 1.52 -29.13 -10.92
N ALA A 237 1.46 -27.99 -11.59
CA ALA A 237 1.09 -27.92 -12.99
C ALA A 237 2.12 -28.63 -13.89
N ILE A 238 3.42 -28.51 -13.61
CA ILE A 238 4.48 -29.24 -14.33
C ILE A 238 4.37 -30.75 -14.11
N LEU A 239 4.17 -31.20 -12.87
CA LEU A 239 4.10 -32.64 -12.54
C LEU A 239 2.88 -33.33 -13.18
N HIS A 240 1.76 -32.61 -13.28
CA HIS A 240 0.50 -33.14 -13.85
C HIS A 240 0.27 -32.73 -15.31
N GLN A 241 1.26 -32.10 -15.95
CA GLN A 241 1.17 -31.61 -17.33
C GLN A 241 -0.05 -30.72 -17.63
N ARG A 242 -0.45 -29.88 -16.67
CA ARG A 242 -1.53 -28.89 -16.82
C ARG A 242 -1.03 -27.66 -17.57
N THR A 243 -0.80 -27.83 -18.87
CA THR A 243 -0.16 -26.83 -19.74
C THR A 243 -0.90 -25.49 -19.80
N GLU A 244 -2.22 -25.52 -19.69
CA GLU A 244 -3.10 -24.37 -19.62
C GLU A 244 -2.80 -23.46 -18.42
N GLU A 245 -2.31 -24.02 -17.30
CA GLU A 245 -1.93 -23.28 -16.10
C GLU A 245 -0.51 -22.72 -16.17
N LEU A 246 0.31 -23.22 -17.10
CA LEU A 246 1.69 -22.80 -17.34
C LEU A 246 1.80 -21.71 -18.41
N THR A 247 0.67 -21.29 -18.97
CA THR A 247 0.61 -20.24 -19.98
C THR A 247 1.11 -18.91 -19.38
N PRO A 248 2.02 -18.18 -20.05
CA PRO A 248 2.50 -16.91 -19.55
C PRO A 248 1.34 -15.94 -19.36
N ARG A 249 1.38 -15.16 -18.27
CA ARG A 249 0.36 -14.15 -18.04
C ARG A 249 0.45 -13.13 -19.18
N GLN A 250 -0.60 -13.04 -19.97
CA GLN A 250 -0.72 -11.98 -20.97
C GLN A 250 -0.82 -10.65 -20.20
N VAL A 251 0.21 -9.81 -20.28
CA VAL A 251 0.14 -8.41 -19.86
C VAL A 251 -0.71 -7.69 -20.90
N GLY A 252 -2.01 -7.96 -20.96
CA GLY A 252 -2.90 -7.18 -21.82
C GLY A 252 -3.10 -5.78 -21.25
N PRO A 253 -3.49 -4.77 -22.06
CA PRO A 253 -4.18 -3.61 -21.51
C PRO A 253 -5.24 -4.12 -20.55
N ALA A 254 -5.29 -3.57 -19.33
CA ALA A 254 -6.49 -3.71 -18.51
C ALA A 254 -7.66 -3.15 -19.34
N ASN A 255 -8.39 -4.03 -20.04
CA ASN A 255 -9.58 -3.69 -20.80
C ASN A 255 -10.71 -3.42 -19.82
N GLY A 256 -10.59 -2.28 -19.15
CA GLY A 256 -11.70 -1.52 -18.60
C GLY A 256 -12.01 -0.40 -19.58
N ALA A 257 -12.62 -0.74 -20.72
CA ALA A 257 -13.33 0.25 -21.52
C ALA A 257 -14.46 0.81 -20.66
N VAL A 258 -14.17 1.90 -19.94
CA VAL A 258 -15.20 2.78 -19.43
C VAL A 258 -15.82 3.44 -20.65
N THR A 259 -16.89 2.85 -21.16
CA THR A 259 -17.86 3.53 -22.01
C THR A 259 -18.36 4.75 -21.25
N ARG A 260 -17.82 5.92 -21.58
CA ARG A 260 -18.45 7.18 -21.20
C ARG A 260 -19.83 7.21 -21.87
N PRO A 261 -20.92 7.51 -21.14
CA PRO A 261 -22.17 7.87 -21.80
C PRO A 261 -21.90 9.08 -22.68
N GLY A 262 -22.22 8.95 -23.97
CA GLY A 262 -22.05 10.01 -24.95
C GLY A 262 -22.85 11.25 -24.51
N ALA A 263 -22.16 12.39 -24.45
CA ALA A 263 -22.82 13.68 -24.55
C ALA A 263 -23.39 13.77 -25.98
N GLY A 264 -24.70 13.61 -26.11
CA GLY A 264 -25.42 13.85 -27.35
C GLY A 264 -25.21 15.28 -27.79
N GLY A 265 -24.44 15.47 -28.85
CA GLY A 265 -24.40 16.71 -29.61
C GLY A 265 -25.72 16.87 -30.34
N ALA A 266 -26.43 17.94 -30.03
CA ALA A 266 -27.53 18.43 -30.84
C ALA A 266 -26.96 18.85 -32.22
N SER A 267 -27.35 18.14 -33.27
CA SER A 267 -27.25 18.61 -34.64
C SER A 267 -28.67 18.94 -35.08
N GLY A 268 -28.95 20.23 -35.20
CA GLY A 268 -30.14 20.75 -35.85
C GLY A 268 -29.94 20.73 -37.35
N ALA A 269 -30.91 20.15 -38.06
CA ALA A 269 -31.15 20.41 -39.47
C ALA A 269 -32.65 20.62 -39.62
N GLY A 270 -33.03 21.84 -39.99
CA GLY A 270 -34.41 22.22 -40.27
C GLY A 270 -34.91 21.66 -41.59
N GLY A 271 -36.23 21.67 -41.73
CA GLY A 271 -36.95 21.37 -42.96
C GLY A 271 -38.44 21.56 -42.74
N ALA A 272 -38.97 22.66 -43.27
CA ALA A 272 -40.33 23.15 -43.14
C ALA A 272 -41.39 22.28 -43.83
N GLY A 273 -42.66 22.43 -43.44
CA GLY A 273 -43.82 21.88 -44.14
C GLY A 273 -45.13 22.12 -43.41
N GLU A 274 -45.85 23.14 -43.84
CA GLU A 274 -47.05 23.77 -43.27
C GLU A 274 -48.36 23.10 -43.73
N ALA A 275 -49.43 23.28 -42.93
CA ALA A 275 -50.88 23.31 -43.23
C ALA A 275 -51.77 22.30 -42.47
N GLY A 276 -52.70 22.83 -41.64
CA GLY A 276 -53.89 22.12 -41.11
C GLY A 276 -55.09 22.26 -42.07
N PRO A 277 -56.36 22.27 -41.62
CA PRO A 277 -57.01 21.70 -40.41
C PRO A 277 -58.27 20.85 -40.77
N VAL A 278 -58.85 20.06 -39.84
CA VAL A 278 -60.33 19.87 -39.71
C VAL A 278 -60.73 19.12 -38.43
N ASP A 279 -61.89 19.53 -37.91
CA ASP A 279 -62.59 19.16 -36.67
C ASP A 279 -63.11 17.72 -36.56
N GLY A 280 -63.44 17.30 -35.32
CA GLY A 280 -64.57 16.38 -35.08
C GLY A 280 -64.42 15.30 -34.00
N SER A 281 -64.72 15.68 -32.76
CA SER A 281 -65.63 14.98 -31.80
C SER A 281 -65.50 13.47 -31.51
N GLY A 282 -65.14 13.16 -30.24
CA GLY A 282 -65.90 12.21 -29.42
C GLY A 282 -65.09 11.23 -28.54
N PRO A 283 -65.52 10.96 -27.28
CA PRO A 283 -64.65 10.52 -26.19
C PRO A 283 -64.73 9.01 -25.88
N VAL A 284 -63.62 8.39 -25.46
CA VAL A 284 -63.64 7.13 -24.68
C VAL A 284 -62.36 6.96 -23.85
N ASP A 285 -62.58 6.93 -22.53
CA ASP A 285 -61.92 6.16 -21.46
C ASP A 285 -60.39 6.15 -21.33
N GLY A 286 -59.89 7.05 -20.47
CA GLY A 286 -58.53 7.05 -19.92
C GLY A 286 -58.55 6.96 -18.40
N SER A 287 -58.65 5.74 -17.87
CA SER A 287 -58.44 5.40 -16.47
C SER A 287 -57.04 5.82 -15.99
N GLY A 288 -56.99 6.44 -14.81
CA GLY A 288 -55.79 6.89 -14.14
C GLY A 288 -54.76 5.79 -13.81
N PRO A 289 -53.57 6.19 -13.35
CA PRO A 289 -52.31 5.48 -13.56
C PRO A 289 -52.12 4.31 -12.60
N ALA A 290 -51.81 3.14 -13.16
CA ALA A 290 -51.29 1.97 -12.44
C ALA A 290 -49.82 2.20 -12.00
N PRO A 291 -49.39 1.62 -10.85
CA PRO A 291 -48.13 1.95 -10.18
C PRO A 291 -46.91 1.43 -10.94
N ARG A 292 -45.83 2.22 -10.92
CA ARG A 292 -44.50 1.82 -11.43
C ARG A 292 -43.91 0.71 -10.54
N PRO A 293 -43.34 -0.37 -11.11
CA PRO A 293 -42.61 -1.36 -10.33
C PRO A 293 -41.31 -0.76 -9.80
N GLU A 294 -41.10 -0.88 -8.49
CA GLU A 294 -39.84 -0.57 -7.82
C GLU A 294 -38.74 -1.51 -8.34
N ARG A 295 -37.62 -0.92 -8.77
CA ARG A 295 -36.42 -1.66 -9.17
C ARG A 295 -35.70 -2.20 -7.92
N PRO A 296 -35.37 -3.50 -7.84
CA PRO A 296 -34.49 -4.02 -6.81
C PRO A 296 -33.10 -3.37 -6.90
N GLY A 297 -32.61 -2.86 -5.77
CA GLY A 297 -31.28 -2.29 -5.64
C GLY A 297 -30.20 -3.32 -5.97
N ARG A 298 -29.34 -2.99 -6.94
CA ARG A 298 -28.16 -3.78 -7.30
C ARG A 298 -27.20 -3.85 -6.11
N ALA A 299 -26.99 -5.06 -5.61
CA ALA A 299 -25.76 -5.42 -4.91
C ALA A 299 -24.60 -5.43 -5.92
N GLU A 300 -23.48 -4.81 -5.58
CA GLU A 300 -22.26 -4.92 -6.39
C GLU A 300 -21.66 -6.34 -6.22
N PRO A 301 -21.47 -7.11 -7.30
CA PRO A 301 -20.79 -8.40 -7.23
C PRO A 301 -19.29 -8.17 -7.06
N GLY A 302 -18.72 -8.73 -5.99
CA GLY A 302 -17.28 -8.89 -5.87
C GLY A 302 -16.75 -9.72 -7.05
N ALA A 303 -15.72 -9.19 -7.71
CA ALA A 303 -15.08 -9.78 -8.87
C ALA A 303 -14.48 -11.16 -8.53
N ASP A 304 -15.09 -12.22 -9.06
CA ASP A 304 -14.49 -13.21 -9.97
C ASP A 304 -15.48 -14.37 -10.16
N GLY A 305 -16.39 -14.21 -11.14
CA GLY A 305 -17.46 -15.15 -11.46
C GLY A 305 -17.00 -16.39 -12.24
N ARG A 306 -16.03 -17.14 -11.71
CA ARG A 306 -15.82 -18.54 -12.11
C ARG A 306 -16.40 -19.43 -11.02
N PRO A 307 -17.21 -20.46 -11.32
CA PRO A 307 -17.62 -21.43 -10.31
C PRO A 307 -16.37 -22.13 -9.80
N GLN A 308 -15.85 -21.68 -8.66
CA GLN A 308 -14.78 -22.38 -7.96
C GLN A 308 -15.37 -23.69 -7.47
N VAL A 309 -14.84 -24.81 -7.95
CA VAL A 309 -15.22 -26.12 -7.45
C VAL A 309 -14.76 -26.19 -6.00
N PHE A 310 -15.72 -26.05 -5.07
CA PHE A 310 -15.48 -26.20 -3.64
C PHE A 310 -15.43 -27.71 -3.36
N VAL A 311 -14.23 -28.28 -3.24
CA VAL A 311 -14.00 -29.71 -3.02
C VAL A 311 -13.37 -29.92 -1.66
N GLY A 312 -14.03 -30.74 -0.83
CA GLY A 312 -13.61 -30.98 0.54
C GLY A 312 -13.95 -29.80 1.44
N ARG A 313 -14.21 -30.09 2.72
CA ARG A 313 -14.67 -29.18 3.78
C ARG A 313 -16.20 -29.11 3.99
N GLU A 314 -16.94 -30.10 3.50
CA GLU A 314 -18.37 -30.25 3.73
C GLU A 314 -18.69 -30.41 5.23
N GLU A 315 -17.83 -31.12 5.97
CA GLU A 315 -17.98 -31.33 7.41
C GLU A 315 -17.80 -30.03 8.22
N GLU A 316 -16.76 -29.25 7.93
CA GLU A 316 -16.53 -27.96 8.60
C GLU A 316 -17.61 -26.93 8.25
N LEU A 317 -18.07 -26.93 7.00
CA LEU A 317 -19.18 -26.07 6.57
C LEU A 317 -20.49 -26.48 7.26
N ALA A 318 -20.77 -27.79 7.38
CA ALA A 318 -21.91 -28.31 8.12
C ALA A 318 -21.84 -27.96 9.62
N ALA A 319 -20.65 -28.03 10.23
CA ALA A 319 -20.44 -27.65 11.63
C ALA A 319 -20.72 -26.16 11.87
N LEU A 320 -20.25 -25.28 10.96
CA LEU A 320 -20.51 -23.84 11.01
C LEU A 320 -21.99 -23.50 10.80
N ARG A 321 -22.68 -24.17 9.86
CA ARG A 321 -24.14 -24.02 9.71
C ARG A 321 -24.91 -24.51 10.93
N GLY A 322 -24.49 -25.64 11.51
CA GLY A 322 -25.08 -26.14 12.75
C GLY A 322 -24.92 -25.15 13.91
N ALA A 323 -23.76 -24.48 14.00
CA ALA A 323 -23.54 -23.42 14.97
C ALA A 323 -24.45 -22.21 14.73
N ALA A 324 -24.59 -21.76 13.46
CA ALA A 324 -25.50 -20.67 13.10
C ALA A 324 -26.96 -21.01 13.43
N ALA A 325 -27.42 -22.22 13.12
CA ALA A 325 -28.79 -22.66 13.42
C ALA A 325 -29.10 -22.62 14.94
N ARG A 326 -28.14 -23.04 15.78
CA ARG A 326 -28.26 -22.97 17.25
C ARG A 326 -28.22 -21.54 17.81
N ALA A 327 -27.73 -20.57 17.05
CA ALA A 327 -27.65 -19.17 17.44
C ALA A 327 -28.95 -18.39 17.18
N ARG A 328 -30.00 -19.01 16.61
CA ARG A 328 -31.31 -18.36 16.44
C ARG A 328 -31.94 -18.07 17.81
N GLY A 329 -31.76 -16.84 18.30
CA GLY A 329 -32.25 -16.37 19.60
C GLY A 329 -31.20 -16.20 20.69
N ALA A 330 -29.92 -16.49 20.42
CA ALA A 330 -28.81 -16.28 21.36
C ALA A 330 -27.52 -15.89 20.63
N ALA A 331 -26.57 -15.28 21.34
CA ALA A 331 -25.25 -15.01 20.77
C ALA A 331 -24.39 -16.29 20.81
N ALA A 332 -23.80 -16.67 19.67
CA ALA A 332 -22.83 -17.75 19.58
C ALA A 332 -21.58 -17.28 18.83
N PHE A 333 -20.43 -17.84 19.19
CA PHE A 333 -19.15 -17.55 18.55
C PHE A 333 -18.57 -18.83 17.95
N ALA A 334 -18.11 -18.75 16.71
CA ALA A 334 -17.37 -19.81 16.04
C ALA A 334 -16.01 -19.25 15.60
N LEU A 335 -14.94 -19.98 15.91
CA LEU A 335 -13.57 -19.62 15.53
C LEU A 335 -13.09 -20.58 14.45
N VAL A 336 -12.75 -20.05 13.28
CA VAL A 336 -12.10 -20.81 12.20
C VAL A 336 -10.60 -20.50 12.24
N SER A 337 -9.81 -21.42 12.79
CA SER A 337 -8.36 -21.34 12.83
C SER A 337 -7.71 -22.31 11.83
N GLY A 338 -6.50 -21.99 11.40
CA GLY A 338 -5.74 -22.81 10.46
C GLY A 338 -4.56 -22.02 9.91
N GLU A 339 -3.66 -22.69 9.23
CA GLU A 339 -2.46 -22.08 8.65
C GLU A 339 -2.81 -21.02 7.60
N ALA A 340 -1.92 -20.04 7.40
CA ALA A 340 -2.06 -19.07 6.33
C ALA A 340 -2.18 -19.82 4.99
N GLY A 341 -3.14 -19.43 4.14
CA GLY A 341 -3.40 -20.15 2.88
C GLY A 341 -4.26 -21.42 2.98
N ALA A 342 -4.63 -21.90 4.18
CA ALA A 342 -5.50 -23.10 4.35
C ALA A 342 -6.96 -22.94 3.86
N GLY A 343 -7.28 -21.88 3.10
CA GLY A 343 -8.62 -21.68 2.53
C GLY A 343 -9.67 -21.12 3.50
N LYS A 344 -9.29 -20.61 4.67
CA LYS A 344 -10.24 -20.06 5.68
C LYS A 344 -11.18 -18.99 5.12
N SER A 345 -10.63 -18.04 4.36
CA SER A 345 -11.42 -16.97 3.72
C SER A 345 -12.37 -17.53 2.66
N THR A 346 -11.98 -18.57 1.93
CA THR A 346 -12.82 -19.26 0.95
C THR A 346 -13.97 -20.02 1.63
N LEU A 347 -13.69 -20.74 2.72
CA LEU A 347 -14.70 -21.41 3.55
C LEU A 347 -15.73 -20.42 4.12
N LEU A 348 -15.27 -19.30 4.68
CA LEU A 348 -16.14 -18.25 5.19
C LEU A 348 -16.94 -17.54 4.08
N GLY A 349 -16.34 -17.36 2.90
CA GLY A 349 -17.02 -16.86 1.72
C GLY A 349 -18.17 -17.77 1.29
N ARG A 350 -17.95 -19.10 1.29
CA ARG A 350 -18.98 -20.09 0.96
C ARG A 350 -20.07 -20.17 2.02
N LEU A 351 -19.71 -20.12 3.30
CA LEU A 351 -20.68 -20.04 4.40
C LEU A 351 -21.56 -18.80 4.28
N ARG A 352 -20.98 -17.65 3.94
CA ARG A 352 -21.73 -16.39 3.71
C ARG A 352 -22.77 -16.56 2.61
N GLU A 353 -22.39 -17.10 1.46
CA GLU A 353 -23.33 -17.34 0.34
C GLU A 353 -24.52 -18.20 0.79
N GLN A 354 -24.25 -19.28 1.53
CA GLN A 354 -25.28 -20.19 2.02
C GLN A 354 -26.18 -19.55 3.09
N LEU A 355 -25.61 -18.81 4.04
CA LEU A 355 -26.39 -18.12 5.08
C LEU A 355 -27.27 -17.02 4.47
N VAL A 356 -26.77 -16.26 3.49
CA VAL A 356 -27.57 -15.28 2.76
C VAL A 356 -28.72 -15.95 2.02
N ALA A 357 -28.47 -17.10 1.38
CA ALA A 357 -29.54 -17.88 0.74
C ALA A 357 -30.58 -18.40 1.75
N ASP A 358 -30.16 -18.72 2.97
CA ASP A 358 -31.03 -19.10 4.09
C ASP A 358 -31.74 -17.90 4.78
N GLY A 359 -31.64 -16.69 4.21
CA GLY A 359 -32.29 -15.48 4.70
C GLY A 359 -31.58 -14.79 5.87
N TRP A 360 -30.35 -15.19 6.20
CA TRP A 360 -29.56 -14.51 7.22
C TRP A 360 -28.99 -13.20 6.70
N ARG A 361 -28.93 -12.19 7.57
CA ARG A 361 -28.10 -11.02 7.34
C ARG A 361 -26.67 -11.33 7.76
N VAL A 362 -25.74 -11.23 6.82
CA VAL A 362 -24.32 -11.48 7.06
C VAL A 362 -23.56 -10.18 6.85
N LEU A 363 -22.76 -9.79 7.84
CA LEU A 363 -21.94 -8.57 7.83
C LEU A 363 -20.48 -8.98 7.98
N THR A 364 -19.57 -8.27 7.29
CA THR A 364 -18.14 -8.65 7.26
C THR A 364 -17.25 -7.49 7.68
N GLY A 365 -16.34 -7.74 8.61
CA GLY A 365 -15.26 -6.82 8.99
C GLY A 365 -13.89 -7.45 8.80
N ARG A 366 -12.90 -6.65 8.40
CA ARG A 366 -11.52 -7.09 8.17
C ARG A 366 -10.61 -6.62 9.30
N CYS A 367 -9.63 -7.44 9.66
CA CYS A 367 -8.59 -7.09 10.62
C CYS A 367 -7.23 -7.08 9.90
N PRO A 368 -6.78 -5.94 9.36
CA PRO A 368 -5.48 -5.87 8.69
C PRO A 368 -4.34 -6.01 9.70
N GLU A 369 -3.32 -6.78 9.35
CA GLU A 369 -2.09 -6.96 10.15
C GLU A 369 -1.07 -5.82 9.93
N SER A 370 -1.53 -4.57 9.93
CA SER A 370 -0.64 -3.41 9.75
C SER A 370 -0.39 -2.66 11.05
N ALA A 371 0.85 -2.20 11.24
CA ALA A 371 1.20 -1.27 12.32
C ALA A 371 0.45 0.06 12.09
N GLY A 372 -0.62 0.29 12.86
CA GLY A 372 -1.46 1.48 12.76
C GLY A 372 -2.95 1.21 12.47
N ALA A 373 -3.38 -0.04 12.35
CA ALA A 373 -4.81 -0.36 12.26
C ALA A 373 -5.55 0.14 13.54
N PRO A 374 -6.63 0.92 13.41
CA PRO A 374 -7.40 1.36 14.57
C PRO A 374 -7.91 0.17 15.38
N ALA A 375 -7.87 0.28 16.71
CA ALA A 375 -8.42 -0.76 17.58
C ALA A 375 -9.89 -1.03 17.21
N ALA A 376 -10.26 -2.32 17.15
CA ALA A 376 -11.61 -2.75 16.78
C ALA A 376 -12.09 -2.35 15.36
N TRP A 377 -11.19 -2.11 14.39
CA TRP A 377 -11.54 -1.75 13.01
C TRP A 377 -12.58 -2.69 12.35
N ALA A 378 -12.45 -4.01 12.56
CA ALA A 378 -13.40 -4.99 12.04
C ALA A 378 -14.84 -4.72 12.54
N TRP A 379 -15.00 -4.30 13.80
CA TRP A 379 -16.30 -3.95 14.38
C TRP A 379 -16.85 -2.65 13.81
N THR A 380 -15.97 -1.69 13.53
CA THR A 380 -16.35 -0.44 12.88
C THR A 380 -16.90 -0.68 11.46
N GLU A 381 -16.27 -1.57 10.68
CA GLU A 381 -16.80 -1.97 9.35
C GLU A 381 -18.18 -2.63 9.47
N VAL A 382 -18.33 -3.58 10.39
CA VAL A 382 -19.61 -4.29 10.64
C VAL A 382 -20.71 -3.33 11.08
N LEU A 383 -20.44 -2.43 12.02
CA LEU A 383 -21.43 -1.48 12.55
C LEU A 383 -21.88 -0.46 11.49
N ARG A 384 -20.98 -0.03 10.59
CA ARG A 384 -21.34 0.86 9.48
C ARG A 384 -22.19 0.17 8.43
N GLU A 385 -21.93 -1.11 8.18
CA GLU A 385 -22.78 -1.92 7.30
C GLU A 385 -24.15 -2.13 7.94
N LEU A 386 -24.22 -2.48 9.22
CA LEU A 386 -25.47 -2.62 9.96
C LEU A 386 -26.29 -1.31 9.98
N ALA A 387 -25.64 -0.17 10.23
CA ALA A 387 -26.29 1.14 10.26
C ALA A 387 -26.94 1.54 8.91
N ARG A 388 -26.46 1.00 7.78
CA ARG A 388 -27.10 1.19 6.46
C ARG A 388 -28.40 0.41 6.31
N HIS A 389 -28.56 -0.67 7.07
CA HIS A 389 -29.73 -1.53 7.03
C HIS A 389 -30.69 -1.30 8.20
N GLU A 390 -30.22 -0.70 9.29
CA GLU A 390 -30.97 -0.43 10.51
C GLU A 390 -30.75 1.02 10.98
N PRO A 391 -31.68 1.94 10.65
CA PRO A 391 -31.56 3.36 10.99
C PRO A 391 -31.47 3.62 12.50
N ALA A 392 -32.03 2.74 13.34
CA ALA A 392 -31.93 2.82 14.79
C ALA A 392 -30.48 2.70 15.28
N THR A 393 -29.66 1.87 14.62
CA THR A 393 -28.23 1.70 14.90
C THR A 393 -27.43 2.95 14.54
N ALA A 394 -27.84 3.68 13.50
CA ALA A 394 -27.22 4.95 13.09
C ALA A 394 -27.53 6.09 14.08
N ALA A 395 -28.67 6.02 14.78
CA ALA A 395 -29.13 7.03 15.72
C ALA A 395 -28.64 6.81 17.16
N ASP A 396 -27.94 5.70 17.46
CA ASP A 396 -27.47 5.40 18.81
C ASP A 396 -26.26 6.29 19.18
N PRO A 397 -26.38 7.14 20.22
CA PRO A 397 -25.30 8.03 20.65
C PRO A 397 -24.05 7.30 21.16
N LEU A 398 -24.17 6.04 21.63
CA LEU A 398 -23.01 5.23 22.04
C LEU A 398 -22.19 4.75 20.84
N LEU A 399 -22.82 4.59 19.68
CA LEU A 399 -22.18 4.14 18.44
C LEU A 399 -21.67 5.31 17.58
N ALA A 400 -22.14 6.53 17.85
CA ALA A 400 -21.76 7.74 17.12
C ALA A 400 -20.23 7.93 16.92
N PRO A 401 -19.34 7.66 17.89
CA PRO A 401 -17.88 7.79 17.67
C PRO A 401 -17.29 6.76 16.69
N LEU A 402 -17.91 5.59 16.55
CA LEU A 402 -17.48 4.54 15.63
C LEU A 402 -18.08 4.76 14.23
N LEU A 403 -19.27 5.34 14.18
CA LEU A 403 -20.00 5.64 12.95
C LEU A 403 -19.61 6.99 12.32
N ALA A 404 -19.23 7.99 13.13
CA ALA A 404 -18.66 9.25 12.67
C ALA A 404 -17.28 8.99 12.07
N ALA A 405 -17.09 9.40 10.83
CA ALA A 405 -15.94 9.05 10.01
C ALA A 405 -14.58 9.28 10.71
N ALA A 406 -14.00 8.20 11.25
CA ALA A 406 -12.56 8.09 11.41
C ALA A 406 -11.96 7.77 10.05
N GLN A 407 -11.04 8.64 9.62
CA GLN A 407 -10.23 8.64 8.40
C GLN A 407 -10.12 7.26 7.72
N GLU A 408 -10.47 7.21 6.42
CA GLU A 408 -10.07 6.10 5.57
C GLU A 408 -8.57 5.81 5.79
N PRO A 409 -8.15 4.53 5.91
CA PRO A 409 -6.72 4.23 5.83
C PRO A 409 -6.22 4.83 4.51
N PRO A 410 -5.05 5.51 4.49
CA PRO A 410 -4.64 6.29 3.34
C PRO A 410 -4.51 5.43 2.09
N THR A 411 -5.56 5.38 1.28
CA THR A 411 -5.50 4.90 -0.08
C THR A 411 -4.93 6.02 -0.92
N ALA A 412 -3.77 5.76 -1.52
CA ALA A 412 -3.08 6.69 -2.39
C ALA A 412 -3.93 6.99 -3.64
N ARG A 413 -4.76 8.04 -3.56
CA ARG A 413 -5.13 8.99 -4.63
C ARG A 413 -6.42 9.73 -4.25
N THR A 414 -6.28 10.91 -3.65
CA THR A 414 -7.36 11.90 -3.66
C THR A 414 -6.80 13.23 -4.16
N ARG A 415 -7.14 13.55 -5.41
CA ARG A 415 -6.90 14.87 -6.02
C ARG A 415 -7.83 15.87 -5.35
N CYS A 416 -7.26 16.91 -4.72
CA CYS A 416 -8.04 18.07 -4.34
C CYS A 416 -8.39 18.86 -5.61
N ARG A 417 -9.69 19.01 -5.89
CA ARG A 417 -10.18 20.04 -6.82
C ARG A 417 -10.06 21.39 -6.13
N ALA A 418 -9.30 22.30 -6.72
CA ALA A 418 -9.36 23.71 -6.40
C ALA A 418 -10.70 24.28 -6.91
N GLY A 419 -11.40 25.04 -6.06
CA GLY A 419 -12.56 25.82 -6.46
C GLY A 419 -13.85 25.51 -5.71
N SER A 420 -13.93 25.88 -4.45
CA SER A 420 -15.15 26.45 -3.83
C SER A 420 -14.77 27.06 -2.49
N GLY A 421 -15.23 28.30 -2.27
CA GLY A 421 -14.77 29.17 -1.19
C GLY A 421 -15.07 28.61 0.20
N CYS A 422 -14.05 28.62 1.07
CA CYS A 422 -14.22 28.51 2.51
C CYS A 422 -15.06 29.70 3.02
N THR A 423 -16.34 29.48 3.25
CA THR A 423 -17.12 30.29 4.20
C THR A 423 -17.29 29.45 5.47
N ALA A 424 -16.26 29.44 6.31
CA ALA A 424 -16.40 28.92 7.67
C ALA A 424 -17.28 29.90 8.47
N ARG A 425 -18.55 29.53 8.62
CA ARG A 425 -19.52 30.17 9.49
C ARG A 425 -19.13 29.84 10.94
N TRP A 426 -18.89 30.86 11.76
CA TRP A 426 -18.66 30.71 13.19
C TRP A 426 -19.96 30.26 13.87
N SER A 427 -19.88 29.29 14.78
CA SER A 427 -20.99 28.98 15.69
C SER A 427 -21.01 29.98 16.86
N PRO A 428 -22.19 30.34 17.41
CA PRO A 428 -22.37 31.46 18.33
C PRO A 428 -22.03 31.04 19.77
N GLY A 429 -21.22 31.83 20.47
CA GLY A 429 -20.93 31.56 21.90
C GLY A 429 -19.76 32.27 22.55
N CYS A 430 -19.05 33.19 21.86
CA CYS A 430 -17.94 33.93 22.47
C CYS A 430 -18.16 35.44 22.36
N THR A 431 -18.58 36.07 23.46
CA THR A 431 -18.53 37.53 23.64
C THR A 431 -17.11 37.96 24.02
N PRO A 432 -16.54 39.01 23.41
CA PRO A 432 -15.23 39.53 23.79
C PRO A 432 -15.36 40.56 24.94
N PRO A 433 -14.37 40.71 25.83
CA PRO A 433 -14.33 41.84 26.75
C PRO A 433 -13.89 43.12 26.02
N PRO A 434 -14.29 44.32 26.48
CA PRO A 434 -14.04 45.56 25.75
C PRO A 434 -12.64 46.12 26.03
N GLY A 435 -11.99 46.58 24.96
CA GLY A 435 -11.04 47.70 24.99
C GLY A 435 -9.60 47.39 25.39
N ARG A 436 -8.71 47.20 24.40
CA ARG A 436 -7.73 48.21 23.96
C ARG A 436 -6.77 47.64 22.89
N ARG A 437 -6.77 48.37 21.77
CA ARG A 437 -5.80 48.58 20.67
C ARG A 437 -4.71 47.54 20.35
N ARG A 438 -4.69 47.26 19.03
CA ARG A 438 -3.79 46.46 18.19
C ARG A 438 -2.30 46.88 18.22
N SER A 439 -1.40 45.89 18.22
CA SER A 439 -0.15 45.86 17.44
C SER A 439 0.39 44.41 17.34
N PRO A 440 0.95 43.94 16.20
CA PRO A 440 1.27 42.53 15.98
C PRO A 440 2.76 42.22 16.25
N SER A 441 3.09 41.78 17.46
CA SER A 441 4.33 41.07 17.78
C SER A 441 4.16 40.27 19.08
N CYS A 442 4.77 39.08 19.14
CA CYS A 442 4.54 37.98 20.12
C CYS A 442 3.21 37.26 19.84
N TRP A 443 3.10 35.93 19.76
CA TRP A 443 3.41 34.85 20.73
C TRP A 443 3.92 33.61 19.95
N THR A 444 4.93 32.83 20.34
CA THR A 444 5.23 32.08 21.57
C THR A 444 4.23 30.95 21.89
N THR A 445 4.60 29.76 21.40
CA THR A 445 4.61 28.44 22.08
C THR A 445 3.87 28.29 23.41
N CYS A 446 2.97 27.30 23.47
CA CYS A 446 2.57 26.63 24.71
C CYS A 446 2.93 25.13 24.60
N THR A 447 3.95 24.75 25.37
CA THR A 447 4.42 23.38 25.63
C THR A 447 3.77 22.86 26.92
N PRO A 448 3.39 21.58 27.04
CA PRO A 448 3.04 21.01 28.33
C PRO A 448 4.29 20.46 29.07
N PRO A 449 4.27 20.38 30.41
CA PRO A 449 5.46 20.11 31.21
C PRO A 449 5.70 18.62 31.44
N THR A 450 6.95 18.17 31.33
CA THR A 450 7.40 16.88 31.88
C THR A 450 8.37 17.11 33.04
N ARG A 451 7.99 16.57 34.20
CA ARG A 451 8.80 16.53 35.43
C ARG A 451 9.95 15.53 35.29
N LYS A 452 11.07 15.91 35.90
CA LYS A 452 12.30 15.14 36.12
C LYS A 452 12.09 13.96 37.08
N HIS A 453 12.54 12.78 36.66
CA HIS A 453 13.33 11.78 37.41
C HIS A 453 14.19 11.10 36.33
N GLY A 454 15.51 11.03 36.37
CA GLY A 454 16.38 10.67 37.49
C GLY A 454 16.94 9.27 37.22
N ASN A 455 18.06 9.22 36.49
CA ASN A 455 19.07 8.15 36.30
C ASN A 455 18.77 6.68 36.66
N CYS A 456 19.07 5.80 35.69
CA CYS A 456 19.88 4.57 35.74
C CYS A 456 19.54 3.83 34.43
N TRP A 457 20.49 3.43 33.58
CA TRP A 457 21.27 2.21 33.74
C TRP A 457 22.50 2.24 32.84
N ALA A 458 23.54 1.59 33.34
CA ALA A 458 24.88 1.48 32.81
C ALA A 458 24.98 0.53 31.59
N SER A 459 26.01 0.80 30.80
CA SER A 459 26.68 -0.05 29.81
C SER A 459 27.14 -1.42 30.34
N TRP A 460 27.09 -2.49 29.51
CA TRP A 460 28.11 -3.55 29.23
C TRP A 460 27.51 -4.69 28.32
N PRO A 461 28.29 -5.63 27.70
CA PRO A 461 28.55 -5.69 26.24
C PRO A 461 27.93 -6.94 25.55
N PRO A 462 28.15 -7.17 24.22
CA PRO A 462 27.47 -8.22 23.48
C PRO A 462 28.15 -9.58 23.67
N THR A 463 27.39 -10.64 23.90
CA THR A 463 27.68 -12.01 23.43
C THR A 463 26.57 -12.99 23.81
N ARG A 464 26.29 -13.89 22.86
CA ARG A 464 25.48 -15.13 22.91
C ARG A 464 23.96 -14.99 22.74
N ARG A 465 23.53 -15.48 21.57
CA ARG A 465 22.17 -15.91 21.20
C ARG A 465 21.53 -16.76 22.32
N PRO A 466 20.19 -16.65 22.48
CA PRO A 466 19.37 -17.83 22.62
C PRO A 466 18.26 -17.91 21.57
N SER A 467 17.87 -19.16 21.36
CA SER A 467 16.90 -19.75 20.45
C SER A 467 15.50 -19.15 20.42
N ALA A 468 14.85 -19.32 19.27
CA ALA A 468 13.42 -19.19 19.05
C ALA A 468 12.58 -19.97 20.09
N ARG A 469 11.76 -19.24 20.84
CA ARG A 469 10.47 -19.62 21.47
C ARG A 469 10.19 -18.66 22.63
N ALA A 470 9.37 -17.62 22.38
CA ALA A 470 8.49 -16.91 23.33
C ALA A 470 8.25 -15.46 22.86
N ALA A 471 7.32 -15.27 21.94
CA ALA A 471 6.70 -13.96 21.69
C ALA A 471 5.31 -14.17 21.06
N ALA A 472 4.41 -14.77 21.82
CA ALA A 472 2.98 -14.76 21.53
C ALA A 472 2.24 -14.58 22.86
N CYS A 473 1.19 -13.76 22.84
CA CYS A 473 0.32 -13.38 23.95
C CYS A 473 0.86 -12.32 24.91
N CYS A 474 0.54 -11.06 24.62
CA CYS A 474 -0.11 -10.16 25.58
C CYS A 474 -0.46 -8.84 24.89
N TRP A 475 -1.71 -8.66 24.44
CA TRP A 475 -2.38 -7.35 24.40
C TRP A 475 -3.88 -7.51 24.09
N TRP A 476 -4.71 -7.69 25.13
CA TRP A 476 -5.93 -6.91 25.34
C TRP A 476 -6.66 -7.34 26.63
N LEU A 477 -6.81 -6.42 27.58
CA LEU A 477 -7.96 -6.38 28.51
C LEU A 477 -7.97 -5.05 29.27
N ARG A 478 -8.72 -4.07 28.75
CA ARG A 478 -9.43 -3.07 29.56
C ARG A 478 -10.53 -2.40 28.76
N CYS A 479 -11.73 -2.94 28.89
CA CYS A 479 -12.97 -2.18 28.71
C CYS A 479 -13.51 -1.74 30.08
N ALA A 480 -14.13 -0.57 30.05
CA ALA A 480 -14.67 0.22 31.14
C ALA A 480 -15.56 -0.51 32.16
N ARG A 481 -15.54 -0.02 33.41
CA ARG A 481 -16.76 0.36 34.12
C ARG A 481 -16.49 1.39 35.22
N ALA A 482 -17.12 2.55 35.05
CA ALA A 482 -17.42 3.47 36.14
C ALA A 482 -18.72 3.02 36.82
N ARG A 483 -18.72 2.88 38.15
CA ARG A 483 -19.72 3.42 39.08
C ARG A 483 -19.30 3.18 40.53
N ALA A 484 -19.70 4.14 41.35
CA ALA A 484 -19.29 4.40 42.72
C ALA A 484 -19.94 3.49 43.78
N ASN A 485 -19.32 3.54 44.98
CA ASN A 485 -19.88 3.28 46.32
C ASN A 485 -20.40 1.89 46.67
N SER A 486 -19.58 1.09 47.36
CA SER A 486 -19.65 0.86 48.83
C SER A 486 -18.97 -0.47 49.22
N PRO A 487 -18.41 -0.60 50.45
CA PRO A 487 -17.56 -1.70 50.86
C PRO A 487 -18.34 -2.79 51.62
N THR A 488 -18.10 -4.08 51.36
CA THR A 488 -18.01 -5.16 52.38
C THR A 488 -17.89 -6.57 51.76
N CYS A 489 -17.17 -7.43 52.50
CA CYS A 489 -17.22 -8.89 52.54
C CYS A 489 -16.52 -9.73 51.45
N TRP A 490 -15.35 -10.24 51.88
CA TRP A 490 -14.68 -11.53 51.58
C TRP A 490 -15.62 -12.76 51.71
N PRO A 491 -15.31 -13.96 51.14
CA PRO A 491 -14.16 -14.80 51.55
C PRO A 491 -13.39 -15.62 50.48
N ARG A 492 -12.05 -15.56 50.58
CA ARG A 492 -11.00 -16.62 50.78
C ARG A 492 -11.18 -18.06 50.19
N TRP A 493 -10.22 -18.38 49.30
CA TRP A 493 -9.33 -19.58 49.22
C TRP A 493 -9.85 -20.92 48.62
N PRO A 494 -8.96 -21.85 48.16
CA PRO A 494 -7.52 -21.97 48.47
C PRO A 494 -6.53 -22.13 47.30
N ALA A 495 -5.28 -21.79 47.62
CA ALA A 495 -4.07 -22.16 46.90
C ALA A 495 -3.72 -23.65 47.13
N ALA A 496 -3.30 -24.35 46.07
CA ALA A 496 -2.66 -25.67 46.15
C ALA A 496 -1.15 -25.55 45.90
N ARG A 497 -0.41 -26.38 46.64
CA ARG A 497 1.01 -26.29 46.98
C ARG A 497 1.93 -26.89 45.93
N ARG A 498 3.19 -26.43 46.00
CA ARG A 498 4.40 -27.03 45.44
C ARG A 498 4.72 -28.40 46.07
N SER A 499 5.19 -29.31 45.22
CA SER A 499 6.12 -30.42 45.50
C SER A 499 6.91 -30.62 44.20
N GLY A 500 8.23 -30.50 44.08
CA GLY A 500 9.29 -30.89 45.02
C GLY A 500 9.79 -32.29 44.65
N CYS A 501 10.78 -32.41 43.77
CA CYS A 501 11.71 -33.54 43.75
C CYS A 501 13.05 -33.14 43.12
N ARG A 502 14.13 -33.56 43.79
CA ARG A 502 15.54 -33.17 43.60
C ARG A 502 16.27 -34.15 42.68
N SER A 503 17.40 -33.63 42.20
CA SER A 503 18.62 -34.23 41.65
C SER A 503 19.02 -35.66 42.09
N ALA A 504 19.50 -36.42 41.11
CA ALA A 504 20.68 -37.29 41.14
C ALA A 504 21.14 -37.39 39.67
N GLY A 505 22.38 -37.18 39.24
CA GLY A 505 23.66 -37.55 39.84
C GLY A 505 24.39 -38.37 38.77
N SER A 506 25.29 -37.75 38.01
CA SER A 506 26.17 -38.43 37.05
C SER A 506 27.12 -39.40 37.77
N PRO A 507 27.62 -40.42 37.07
CA PRO A 507 29.07 -40.48 36.95
C PRO A 507 29.56 -40.77 35.53
N SER A 508 30.81 -40.36 35.34
CA SER A 508 31.60 -40.25 34.13
C SER A 508 32.33 -41.53 33.70
N ARG A 509 32.67 -41.55 32.40
CA ARG A 509 33.89 -42.08 31.74
C ARG A 509 34.09 -43.59 31.60
N THR A 510 34.22 -44.05 30.34
CA THR A 510 35.46 -44.62 29.73
C THR A 510 35.30 -44.75 28.18
N PRO A 511 36.34 -45.02 27.36
CA PRO A 511 36.79 -44.07 26.32
C PRO A 511 36.73 -44.60 24.88
N ALA A 512 36.89 -43.69 23.90
CA ALA A 512 37.48 -43.99 22.60
C ALA A 512 37.95 -42.67 21.93
N GLY A 513 39.23 -42.63 21.53
CA GLY A 513 39.80 -41.64 20.60
C GLY A 513 40.20 -40.30 21.19
#